data_AF-A0A3G9IWS0-F1
#
_entry.id   AF-A0A3G9IWS0-F1
#
_cell.length_a   1.000
_cell.length_b   1.000
_cell.length_c   1.000
_cell.angle_alpha   90.00
_cell.angle_beta   90.00
_cell.angle_gamma   90.00
#
_symmetry.space_group_name_H-M   'P 1'
#
loop_
_entity.id
_entity.type
_entity.pdbx_description
1 polymer ?
#
loop_
_entity_poly.entity_id
_entity_poly.type
_entity_poly.pdbx_seq_one_letter_code
_entity_poly.pdbx_strand_id
1 'polypeptide(L)'
;MNPDLRVAIIGVGVAVATPAIAAIWRTATLRGDTLEKLGDRVEIAHSGLSELALERLRNVQEKTDQHLGEVDGSFSPEFVVADPGEIVSLTRDFESAIKIRDTLRDRFQALLFICKWAWVPAVIYLAGVVLITALCATDTHTRLWRTSAFTVVGVGVLLGAVVVICYHYLHGEITSAELLARPKGVRHD
;
A
#
# COMPACT_ATOMS: atom_id res chain seq x y z
N MET A 1 -6.93 -19.94 44.56
CA MET A 1 -5.66 -19.97 43.80
C MET A 1 -4.43 -19.70 44.68
N ASN A 2 -3.32 -20.45 44.49
CA ASN A 2 -2.04 -20.22 45.18
C ASN A 2 -1.37 -18.90 44.76
N PRO A 3 -0.66 -18.20 45.66
CA PRO A 3 0.02 -16.93 45.34
C PRO A 3 1.06 -17.08 44.23
N ASP A 4 1.81 -18.18 44.20
CA ASP A 4 2.82 -18.45 43.16
C ASP A 4 2.19 -18.58 41.76
N LEU A 5 0.99 -19.16 41.68
CA LEU A 5 0.26 -19.29 40.42
C LEU A 5 -0.23 -17.93 39.89
N ARG A 6 -0.64 -17.02 40.78
CA ARG A 6 -1.01 -15.64 40.41
C ARG A 6 0.17 -14.88 39.83
N VAL A 7 1.33 -14.97 40.47
CA VAL A 7 2.57 -14.33 39.99
C VAL A 7 2.96 -14.87 38.61
N ALA A 8 2.88 -16.18 38.41
CA ALA A 8 3.14 -16.80 37.11
C ALA A 8 2.18 -16.32 36.01
N ILE A 9 0.87 -16.25 36.29
CA ILE A 9 -0.15 -15.76 35.33
C ILE A 9 0.12 -14.31 34.93
N ILE A 10 0.42 -13.45 35.91
CA ILE A 10 0.74 -12.04 35.64
C ILE A 10 2.02 -11.94 34.81
N GLY A 11 3.06 -12.72 35.15
CA GLY A 11 4.31 -12.76 34.39
C GLY A 11 4.11 -13.13 32.93
N VAL A 12 3.31 -14.16 32.65
CA VAL A 12 2.95 -14.55 31.27
C VAL A 12 2.15 -13.44 30.58
N GLY A 13 1.17 -12.85 31.26
CA GLY A 13 0.38 -11.74 30.71
C GLY A 13 1.23 -10.55 30.28
N VAL A 14 2.21 -10.16 31.11
CA VAL A 14 3.16 -9.08 30.80
C VAL A 14 4.05 -9.45 29.61
N ALA A 15 4.58 -10.68 29.59
CA ALA A 15 5.41 -11.16 28.48
C ALA A 15 4.66 -11.11 27.14
N VAL A 16 3.38 -11.50 27.14
CA VAL A 16 2.51 -11.48 25.95
C VAL A 16 2.05 -10.07 25.57
N ALA A 17 1.95 -9.14 26.51
CA ALA A 17 1.60 -7.74 26.26
C ALA A 17 2.75 -6.92 25.64
N THR A 18 4.00 -7.27 25.98
CA THR A 18 5.21 -6.52 25.56
C THR A 18 5.29 -6.27 24.04
N PRO A 19 5.06 -7.26 23.15
CA PRO A 19 5.08 -7.04 21.71
C PRO A 19 4.06 -6.01 21.22
N ALA A 20 2.89 -5.93 21.86
CA ALA A 20 1.85 -4.98 21.48
C ALA A 20 2.23 -3.54 21.83
N ILE A 21 2.88 -3.33 22.98
CA ILE A 21 3.41 -2.01 23.37
C ILE A 21 4.47 -1.55 22.36
N ALA A 22 5.40 -2.44 21.99
CA ALA A 22 6.39 -2.16 20.96
C ALA A 22 5.75 -1.87 19.59
N ALA A 23 4.71 -2.62 19.21
CA ALA A 23 3.97 -2.39 17.98
C ALA A 23 3.28 -1.03 17.96
N ILE A 24 2.60 -0.63 19.05
CA ILE A 24 1.96 0.69 19.17
C ILE A 24 2.99 1.80 18.97
N TRP A 25 4.13 1.72 19.67
CA TRP A 25 5.20 2.71 19.53
C TRP A 25 5.70 2.80 18.09
N ARG A 26 5.94 1.65 17.46
CA ARG A 26 6.44 1.59 16.07
C ARG A 26 5.41 2.11 15.07
N THR A 27 4.11 1.88 15.31
CA THR A 27 3.03 2.44 14.45
C THR A 27 2.94 3.96 14.53
N ALA A 28 3.24 4.55 15.69
CA ALA A 28 3.27 6.01 15.84
C ALA A 28 4.39 6.65 15.00
N THR A 29 5.58 6.02 14.96
CA THR A 29 6.70 6.50 14.14
C THR A 29 6.51 6.18 12.66
N LEU A 30 5.91 5.04 12.33
CA LEU A 30 5.64 4.61 10.95
C LEU A 30 4.88 5.66 10.14
N ARG A 31 3.91 6.37 10.74
CA ARG A 31 3.16 7.40 10.01
C ARG A 31 4.04 8.56 9.54
N GLY A 32 4.94 9.05 10.40
CA GLY A 32 5.86 10.15 10.07
C GLY A 32 6.83 9.73 8.97
N ASP A 33 7.51 8.60 9.18
CA ASP A 33 8.45 8.02 8.23
C ASP A 33 7.81 7.71 6.86
N THR A 34 6.59 7.16 6.86
CA THR A 34 5.86 6.85 5.63
C THR A 34 5.51 8.13 4.88
N LEU A 35 5.05 9.16 5.57
CA LEU A 35 4.66 10.41 4.94
C LEU A 35 5.86 11.14 4.32
N GLU A 36 6.98 11.20 5.05
CA GLU A 36 8.19 11.86 4.57
C GLU A 36 8.85 11.06 3.43
N LYS A 37 9.09 9.76 3.62
CA LYS A 37 9.83 8.96 2.62
C LYS A 37 9.02 8.63 1.37
N LEU A 38 7.71 8.39 1.50
CA LEU A 38 6.88 8.02 0.35
C LEU A 38 6.20 9.22 -0.29
N GLY A 39 6.03 10.35 0.43
CA GLY A 39 5.52 11.58 -0.14
C GLY A 39 6.39 12.05 -1.32
N ASP A 40 7.68 12.22 -1.07
CA ASP A 40 8.64 12.65 -2.10
C ASP A 40 8.69 11.67 -3.27
N ARG A 41 8.69 10.35 -3.00
CA ARG A 41 8.71 9.32 -4.05
C ARG A 41 7.46 9.34 -4.91
N VAL A 42 6.28 9.53 -4.31
CA VAL A 42 5.02 9.61 -5.05
C VAL A 42 4.99 10.86 -5.91
N GLU A 43 5.53 11.99 -5.43
CA GLU A 43 5.62 13.22 -6.21
C GLU A 43 6.57 13.05 -7.42
N ILE A 44 7.75 12.47 -7.20
CA ILE A 44 8.71 12.15 -8.26
C ILE A 44 8.13 11.14 -9.27
N ALA A 45 7.43 10.10 -8.79
CA ALA A 45 6.80 9.12 -9.68
C ALA A 45 5.66 9.76 -10.49
N HIS A 46 4.90 10.68 -9.91
CA HIS A 46 3.81 11.38 -10.59
C HIS A 46 4.34 12.33 -11.68
N SER A 47 5.43 13.06 -11.41
CA SER A 47 6.09 13.89 -12.43
C SER A 47 6.71 13.04 -13.53
N GLY A 48 7.43 11.96 -13.18
CA GLY A 48 8.01 11.03 -14.16
C GLY A 48 6.97 10.34 -15.05
N LEU A 49 5.83 9.92 -14.49
CA LEU A 49 4.71 9.39 -15.29
C LEU A 49 4.10 10.44 -16.22
N SER A 50 4.11 11.72 -15.83
CA SER A 50 3.62 12.82 -16.66
C SER A 50 4.57 13.11 -17.83
N GLU A 51 5.89 13.09 -17.58
CA GLU A 51 6.90 13.19 -18.64
C GLU A 51 6.83 12.02 -19.61
N LEU A 52 6.70 10.80 -19.09
CA LEU A 52 6.57 9.59 -19.91
C LEU A 52 5.28 9.62 -20.76
N ALA A 53 4.17 10.10 -20.20
CA ALA A 53 2.93 10.30 -20.95
C ALA A 53 3.12 11.34 -22.09
N LEU A 54 3.83 12.45 -21.83
CA LEU A 54 4.15 13.45 -22.85
C LEU A 54 5.06 12.90 -23.94
N GLU A 55 6.09 12.12 -23.58
CA GLU A 55 6.97 11.46 -24.53
C GLU A 55 6.20 10.47 -25.43
N ARG A 56 5.32 9.66 -24.84
CA ARG A 56 4.47 8.73 -25.60
C ARG A 56 3.49 9.45 -26.51
N LEU A 57 2.92 10.57 -26.06
CA LEU A 57 2.06 11.41 -26.89
C LEU A 57 2.82 12.02 -28.07
N ARG A 58 4.06 12.50 -27.86
CA ARG A 58 4.93 12.98 -28.93
C ARG A 58 5.27 11.89 -29.94
N ASN A 59 5.57 10.67 -29.48
CA ASN A 59 5.84 9.55 -30.37
C ASN A 59 4.60 9.15 -31.20
N VAL A 60 3.40 9.23 -30.61
CA VAL A 60 2.14 9.04 -31.35
C VAL A 60 1.97 10.14 -32.38
N GLN A 61 2.21 11.41 -32.02
CA GLN A 61 2.11 12.54 -32.93
C GLN A 61 3.10 12.40 -34.09
N GLU A 62 4.37 12.11 -33.81
CA GLU A 62 5.41 11.92 -34.82
C GLU A 62 5.08 10.76 -35.79
N LYS A 63 4.62 9.61 -35.27
CA LYS A 63 4.18 8.50 -36.13
C LYS A 63 2.94 8.84 -36.93
N THR A 64 2.02 9.62 -36.37
CA THR A 64 0.79 10.06 -37.05
C THR A 64 1.11 11.06 -38.15
N ASP A 65 2.02 12.01 -37.90
CA ASP A 65 2.49 12.99 -38.87
C ASP A 65 3.28 12.31 -40.01
N GLN A 66 4.10 11.30 -39.70
CA GLN A 66 4.76 10.46 -40.72
C GLN A 66 3.76 9.68 -41.60
N HIS A 67 2.64 9.25 -41.03
CA HIS A 67 1.59 8.51 -41.75
C HIS A 67 0.66 9.41 -42.56
N LEU A 68 0.45 10.65 -42.12
CA LEU A 68 -0.37 11.63 -42.84
C LEU A 68 0.39 12.27 -44.01
N GLY A 69 1.72 12.30 -43.97
CA GLY A 69 2.54 12.97 -44.99
C GLY A 69 2.32 14.48 -45.02
N GLU A 70 3.25 15.23 -45.62
CA GLU A 70 3.02 16.65 -45.93
C GLU A 70 1.73 16.76 -46.76
N VAL A 71 0.73 17.44 -46.19
CA VAL A 71 -0.63 17.62 -46.76
C VAL A 71 -0.63 18.32 -48.13
N ASP A 72 0.53 18.73 -48.64
CA ASP A 72 0.73 19.29 -49.98
C ASP A 72 0.94 18.23 -51.09
N GLY A 73 1.10 16.95 -50.75
CA GLY A 73 1.28 15.86 -51.71
C GLY A 73 -0.01 15.12 -52.05
N SER A 74 -0.28 14.90 -53.35
CA SER A 74 -1.46 14.19 -53.87
C SER A 74 -1.82 12.92 -53.09
N PHE A 75 -3.04 12.87 -52.56
CA PHE A 75 -3.59 11.74 -51.80
C PHE A 75 -3.46 10.43 -52.60
N SER A 76 -2.55 9.56 -52.16
CA SER A 76 -2.22 8.30 -52.84
C SER A 76 -2.88 7.14 -52.07
N PRO A 77 -3.91 6.46 -52.60
CA PRO A 77 -4.69 5.44 -51.89
C PRO A 77 -3.89 4.19 -51.49
N GLU A 78 -2.64 4.05 -51.96
CA GLU A 78 -1.73 2.96 -51.59
C GLU A 78 -1.18 3.09 -50.15
N PHE A 79 -1.25 4.27 -49.53
CA PHE A 79 -0.85 4.49 -48.12
C PHE A 79 -1.95 4.20 -47.08
N VAL A 80 -3.16 3.83 -47.53
CA VAL A 80 -4.32 3.58 -46.64
C VAL A 80 -4.20 2.25 -45.89
N VAL A 81 -3.22 1.40 -46.22
CA VAL A 81 -2.95 0.11 -45.55
C VAL A 81 -1.78 0.25 -44.55
N ALA A 82 -1.73 1.36 -43.82
CA ALA A 82 -0.91 1.42 -42.62
C ALA A 82 -1.61 0.65 -41.50
N ASP A 83 -0.94 -0.38 -40.96
CA ASP A 83 -1.47 -1.21 -39.88
C ASP A 83 -1.76 -0.33 -38.64
N PRO A 84 -3.03 -0.07 -38.29
CA PRO A 84 -3.37 0.79 -37.16
C PRO A 84 -2.94 0.18 -35.81
N GLY A 85 -2.50 -1.09 -35.80
CA GLY A 85 -2.05 -1.79 -34.60
C GLY A 85 -0.93 -1.08 -33.85
N GLU A 86 0.04 -0.48 -34.54
CA GLU A 86 1.14 0.24 -33.87
C GLU A 86 0.64 1.49 -33.13
N ILE A 87 -0.21 2.31 -33.76
CA ILE A 87 -0.75 3.52 -33.15
C ILE A 87 -1.66 3.15 -31.97
N VAL A 88 -2.51 2.14 -32.14
CA VAL A 88 -3.40 1.63 -31.07
C VAL A 88 -2.60 1.12 -29.87
N SER A 89 -1.48 0.43 -30.10
CA SER A 89 -0.62 -0.04 -28.99
C SER A 89 0.04 1.12 -28.23
N LEU A 90 0.51 2.15 -28.94
CA LEU A 90 1.08 3.36 -28.35
C LEU A 90 0.05 4.17 -27.56
N THR A 91 -1.19 4.26 -28.06
CA THR A 91 -2.29 4.91 -27.34
C THR A 91 -2.67 4.14 -26.07
N ARG A 92 -2.68 2.80 -26.10
CA ARG A 92 -2.89 1.96 -24.90
C ARG A 92 -1.80 2.13 -23.86
N ASP A 93 -0.54 2.22 -24.28
CA ASP A 93 0.58 2.50 -23.37
C ASP A 93 0.41 3.87 -22.68
N PHE A 94 -0.02 4.89 -23.42
CA PHE A 94 -0.34 6.22 -22.89
C PHE A 94 -1.52 6.20 -21.91
N GLU A 95 -2.62 5.53 -22.28
CA GLU A 95 -3.80 5.38 -21.43
C GLU A 95 -3.46 4.66 -20.12
N SER A 96 -2.64 3.60 -20.20
CA SER A 96 -2.14 2.87 -19.04
C SER A 96 -1.31 3.78 -18.11
N ALA A 97 -0.39 4.58 -18.67
CA ALA A 97 0.45 5.49 -17.89
C ALA A 97 -0.38 6.56 -17.16
N ILE A 98 -1.39 7.16 -17.82
CA ILE A 98 -2.31 8.12 -17.19
C ILE A 98 -3.13 7.46 -16.10
N LYS A 99 -3.68 6.27 -16.35
CA LYS A 99 -4.50 5.56 -15.37
C LYS A 99 -3.70 5.21 -14.11
N ILE A 100 -2.44 4.79 -14.26
CA ILE A 100 -1.53 4.53 -13.14
C ILE A 100 -1.22 5.84 -12.40
N ARG A 101 -0.94 6.93 -13.12
CA ARG A 101 -0.68 8.24 -12.54
C ARG A 101 -1.85 8.75 -11.69
N ASP A 102 -3.07 8.66 -12.21
CA ASP A 102 -4.27 9.18 -11.55
C ASP A 102 -4.62 8.33 -10.31
N THR A 103 -4.42 7.00 -10.37
CA THR A 103 -4.66 6.11 -9.23
C THR A 103 -3.55 6.13 -8.17
N LEU A 104 -2.35 6.63 -8.49
CA LEU A 104 -1.22 6.68 -7.56
C LEU A 104 -1.51 7.55 -6.33
N ARG A 105 -2.15 8.71 -6.53
CA ARG A 105 -2.50 9.64 -5.45
C ARG A 105 -3.54 9.03 -4.51
N ASP A 106 -4.55 8.36 -5.06
CA ASP A 106 -5.59 7.66 -4.30
C ASP A 106 -5.02 6.50 -3.49
N ARG A 107 -4.09 5.73 -4.08
CA ARG A 107 -3.40 4.63 -3.40
C ARG A 107 -2.51 5.13 -2.27
N PHE A 108 -1.81 6.25 -2.48
CA PHE A 108 -1.03 6.89 -1.41
C PHE A 108 -1.92 7.41 -0.28
N GLN A 109 -3.07 8.03 -0.60
CA GLN A 109 -4.05 8.44 0.41
C GLN A 109 -4.62 7.24 1.17
N ALA A 110 -4.93 6.14 0.50
CA ALA A 110 -5.37 4.90 1.14
C ALA A 110 -4.31 4.33 2.08
N LEU A 111 -3.03 4.36 1.69
CA LEU A 111 -1.91 3.95 2.53
C LEU A 111 -1.80 4.83 3.79
N LEU A 112 -1.89 6.16 3.64
CA LEU A 112 -1.89 7.09 4.77
C LEU A 112 -3.09 6.86 5.70
N PHE A 113 -4.26 6.54 5.14
CA PHE A 113 -5.44 6.19 5.92
C PHE A 113 -5.22 4.93 6.73
N ILE A 114 -4.65 3.87 6.14
CA ILE A 114 -4.31 2.63 6.85
C ILE A 114 -3.29 2.89 7.97
N CYS A 115 -2.24 3.67 7.70
CA CYS A 115 -1.24 4.04 8.70
C CYS A 115 -1.85 4.82 9.87
N LYS A 116 -2.89 5.64 9.65
CA LYS A 116 -3.62 6.34 10.72
C LYS A 116 -4.30 5.38 11.69
N TRP A 117 -4.77 4.23 11.21
CA TRP A 117 -5.53 3.25 12.00
C TRP A 117 -4.71 2.01 12.41
N ALA A 118 -3.45 1.91 12.01
CA ALA A 118 -2.60 0.75 12.26
C ALA A 118 -2.37 0.44 13.75
N TRP A 119 -2.52 1.42 14.64
CA TRP A 119 -2.38 1.23 16.09
C TRP A 119 -3.60 0.54 16.73
N VAL A 120 -4.78 0.62 16.11
CA VAL A 120 -6.04 0.06 16.64
C VAL A 120 -5.97 -1.44 16.93
N PRO A 121 -5.53 -2.31 16.00
CA PRO A 121 -5.45 -3.75 16.28
C PRO A 121 -4.51 -4.08 17.45
N ALA A 122 -3.42 -3.33 17.61
CA ALA A 122 -2.49 -3.51 18.72
C ALA A 122 -3.13 -3.14 20.08
N VAL A 123 -3.96 -2.09 20.11
CA VAL A 123 -4.72 -1.70 21.31
C VAL A 123 -5.82 -2.71 21.65
N ILE A 124 -6.55 -3.22 20.65
CA ILE A 124 -7.55 -4.28 20.85
C ILE A 124 -6.90 -5.53 21.42
N TYR A 125 -5.76 -5.94 20.85
CA TYR A 125 -4.98 -7.07 21.33
C TYR A 125 -4.54 -6.86 22.79
N LEU A 126 -3.95 -5.70 23.10
CA LEU A 126 -3.48 -5.38 24.45
C LEU A 126 -4.62 -5.41 25.48
N ALA A 127 -5.77 -4.82 25.14
CA ALA A 127 -6.96 -4.85 25.99
C ALA A 127 -7.44 -6.29 26.24
N GLY A 128 -7.44 -7.14 25.20
CA GLY A 128 -7.77 -8.54 25.32
C GLY A 128 -6.81 -9.30 26.24
N VAL A 129 -5.50 -9.09 26.11
CA VAL A 129 -4.48 -9.73 26.97
C VAL A 129 -4.64 -9.31 28.43
N VAL A 130 -4.87 -8.02 28.68
CA VAL A 130 -5.12 -7.50 30.04
C VAL A 130 -6.39 -8.15 30.64
N LEU A 131 -7.46 -8.24 29.85
CA LEU A 131 -8.72 -8.86 30.27
C LEU A 131 -8.55 -10.35 30.59
N ILE A 132 -7.85 -11.11 29.73
CA ILE A 132 -7.55 -12.54 29.97
C ILE A 132 -6.72 -12.71 31.24
N THR A 133 -5.69 -11.88 31.41
CA THR A 133 -4.80 -11.94 32.58
C THR A 133 -5.56 -11.66 33.87
N ALA A 134 -6.41 -10.63 33.88
CA ALA A 134 -7.26 -10.29 35.01
C ALA A 134 -8.25 -11.41 35.34
N LEU A 135 -8.97 -11.94 34.35
CA LEU A 135 -9.95 -13.02 34.54
C LEU A 135 -9.31 -14.32 35.04
N CYS A 136 -8.11 -14.64 34.58
CA CYS A 136 -7.34 -15.79 35.06
C CYS A 136 -6.78 -15.57 36.48
N ALA A 137 -6.53 -14.33 36.90
CA ALA A 137 -6.00 -14.01 38.23
C ALA A 137 -7.08 -14.02 39.34
N THR A 138 -8.34 -13.71 39.00
CA THR A 138 -9.44 -13.55 39.96
C THR A 138 -10.24 -14.83 40.28
N ASP A 139 -9.84 -16.01 39.78
CA ASP A 139 -10.57 -17.29 39.96
C ASP A 139 -12.04 -17.25 39.47
N THR A 140 -12.39 -16.29 38.62
CA THR A 140 -13.71 -16.18 38.00
C THR A 140 -13.89 -17.23 36.90
N HIS A 141 -14.43 -18.39 37.26
CA HIS A 141 -14.59 -19.57 36.39
C HIS A 141 -15.74 -19.49 35.36
N THR A 142 -16.34 -18.32 35.13
CA THR A 142 -17.39 -18.19 34.14
C THR A 142 -16.85 -18.37 32.72
N ARG A 143 -17.14 -19.54 32.12
CA ARG A 143 -16.71 -19.96 30.78
C ARG A 143 -16.95 -18.91 29.69
N LEU A 144 -18.08 -18.20 29.77
CA LEU A 144 -18.47 -17.15 28.81
C LEU A 144 -17.48 -15.97 28.78
N TRP A 145 -16.96 -15.55 29.93
CA TRP A 145 -16.02 -14.43 30.04
C TRP A 145 -14.64 -14.79 29.51
N ARG A 146 -14.20 -16.04 29.68
CA ARG A 146 -12.95 -16.53 29.08
C ARG A 146 -13.05 -16.57 27.56
N THR A 147 -14.13 -17.13 27.03
CA THR A 147 -14.32 -17.22 25.56
C THR A 147 -14.39 -15.85 24.91
N SER A 148 -15.09 -14.89 25.50
CA SER A 148 -15.14 -13.52 24.96
C SER A 148 -13.76 -12.86 24.95
N ALA A 149 -12.98 -13.02 26.01
CA ALA A 149 -11.64 -12.45 26.08
C ALA A 149 -10.69 -13.05 25.02
N PHE A 150 -10.74 -14.37 24.77
CA PHE A 150 -10.00 -14.99 23.67
C PHE A 150 -10.47 -14.49 22.29
N THR A 151 -11.77 -14.28 22.09
CA THR A 151 -12.27 -13.73 20.82
C THR A 151 -11.77 -12.31 20.57
N VAL A 152 -11.67 -11.47 21.61
CA VAL A 152 -11.15 -10.10 21.48
C VAL A 152 -9.68 -10.12 21.04
N VAL A 153 -8.86 -10.98 21.65
CA VAL A 153 -7.45 -11.16 21.23
C VAL A 153 -7.38 -11.65 19.79
N GLY A 154 -8.16 -12.67 19.42
CA GLY A 154 -8.21 -13.21 18.06
C GLY A 154 -8.60 -12.17 17.01
N VAL A 155 -9.60 -11.34 17.31
CA VAL A 155 -10.02 -10.24 16.44
C VAL A 155 -8.91 -9.20 16.28
N GLY A 156 -8.21 -8.86 17.36
CA GLY A 156 -7.06 -7.95 17.31
C GLY A 156 -5.94 -8.46 16.39
N VAL A 157 -5.60 -9.76 16.50
CA VAL A 157 -4.61 -10.41 15.63
C VAL A 157 -5.07 -10.41 14.17
N LEU A 158 -6.32 -10.79 13.90
CA LEU A 158 -6.87 -10.86 12.55
C LEU A 158 -6.91 -9.49 11.87
N LEU A 159 -7.35 -8.45 12.59
CA LEU A 159 -7.31 -7.07 12.10
C LEU A 159 -5.86 -6.61 11.85
N GLY A 160 -4.92 -6.97 12.73
CA GLY A 160 -3.50 -6.70 12.54
C GLY A 160 -2.96 -7.31 11.25
N ALA A 161 -3.28 -8.58 10.97
CA ALA A 161 -2.88 -9.26 9.75
C ALA A 161 -3.45 -8.58 8.49
N VAL A 162 -4.73 -8.19 8.52
CA VAL A 162 -5.37 -7.46 7.40
C VAL A 162 -4.66 -6.14 7.13
N VAL A 163 -4.36 -5.36 8.17
CA VAL A 163 -3.64 -4.09 8.04
C VAL A 163 -2.26 -4.28 7.41
N VAL A 164 -1.51 -5.30 7.84
CA VAL A 164 -0.18 -5.61 7.28
C VAL A 164 -0.28 -6.02 5.81
N ILE A 165 -1.25 -6.86 5.45
CA ILE A 165 -1.47 -7.28 4.05
C ILE A 165 -1.80 -6.06 3.18
N CYS A 166 -2.75 -5.21 3.61
CA CYS A 166 -3.11 -4.01 2.87
C CYS A 166 -1.93 -3.04 2.72
N TYR A 167 -1.13 -2.86 3.77
CA TYR A 167 0.09 -2.05 3.73
C TYR A 167 1.08 -2.57 2.68
N HIS A 168 1.39 -3.87 2.70
CA HIS A 168 2.32 -4.45 1.72
C HIS A 168 1.79 -4.42 0.29
N TYR A 169 0.50 -4.66 0.10
CA TYR A 169 -0.12 -4.59 -1.22
C TYR A 169 -0.03 -3.18 -1.82
N LEU A 170 -0.43 -2.15 -1.07
CA LEU A 170 -0.36 -0.75 -1.52
C LEU A 170 1.08 -0.26 -1.72
N HIS A 171 1.99 -0.66 -0.83
CA HIS A 171 3.41 -0.32 -0.96
C HIS A 171 4.04 -0.96 -2.21
N GLY A 172 3.67 -2.20 -2.52
CA GLY A 172 4.07 -2.89 -3.74
C GLY A 172 3.60 -2.16 -5.00
N GLU A 173 2.32 -1.79 -5.05
CA GLU A 173 1.75 -1.05 -6.19
C GLU A 173 2.40 0.32 -6.42
N ILE A 174 2.73 1.06 -5.34
CA ILE A 174 3.45 2.35 -5.45
C ILE A 174 4.87 2.11 -5.98
N THR A 175 5.56 1.08 -5.48
CA THR A 175 6.92 0.73 -5.93
C THR A 175 6.93 0.30 -7.40
N SER A 176 5.94 -0.45 -7.86
CA SER A 176 5.78 -0.82 -9.27
C SER A 176 5.55 0.40 -10.16
N ALA A 177 4.74 1.37 -9.71
CA ALA A 177 4.54 2.62 -10.42
C ALA A 177 5.83 3.46 -10.48
N GLU A 178 6.63 3.50 -9.40
CA GLU A 178 7.95 4.15 -9.37
C GLU A 178 8.92 3.54 -10.39
N LEU A 179 8.95 2.19 -10.49
CA LEU A 179 9.78 1.48 -11.47
C LEU A 179 9.37 1.78 -12.92
N LEU A 180 8.07 1.95 -13.19
CA LEU A 180 7.55 2.32 -14.50
C LEU A 180 7.84 3.78 -14.85
N ALA A 181 7.86 4.67 -13.86
CA ALA A 181 8.15 6.09 -14.02
C ALA A 181 9.64 6.38 -14.27
N ARG A 182 10.55 5.43 -13.95
CA ARG A 182 11.99 5.65 -14.13
C ARG A 182 12.36 5.77 -15.62
N PRO A 183 13.07 6.84 -16.02
CA PRO A 183 13.58 6.94 -17.38
C PRO A 183 14.58 5.81 -17.64
N LYS A 184 14.45 5.13 -18.79
CA LYS A 184 15.27 3.96 -19.19
C LYS A 184 16.78 4.26 -19.37
N GLY A 185 17.26 5.45 -19.01
CA GLY A 185 18.63 5.92 -19.24
C GLY A 185 19.53 6.05 -18.00
N VAL A 186 19.01 5.92 -16.77
CA VAL A 186 19.85 6.08 -15.57
C VAL A 186 20.27 4.70 -15.05
N ARG A 187 21.32 4.13 -15.66
CA ARG A 187 22.18 3.17 -14.98
C ARG A 187 22.90 3.93 -13.86
N HIS A 188 22.55 3.63 -12.62
CA HIS A 188 23.46 3.87 -11.52
C HIS A 188 24.49 2.74 -11.55
N ASP A 189 25.58 3.01 -12.27
CA ASP A 189 26.87 2.34 -12.05
C ASP A 189 27.47 2.83 -10.71
#